data_AF-A0A7Z0TVS4-F1
#
_entry.id   AF-A0A7Z0TVS4-F1
#
_cell.length_a   1.000
_cell.length_b   1.000
_cell.length_c   1.000
_cell.angle_alpha   90.00
_cell.angle_beta   90.00
_cell.angle_gamma   90.00
#
_symmetry.space_group_name_H-M   'P 1'
#
loop_
_entity.id
_entity.type
_entity.pdbx_description
1 polymer ?
#
loop_
_entity_poly.entity_id
_entity_poly.type
_entity_poly.pdbx_seq_one_letter_code
_entity_poly.pdbx_strand_id
1 'polypeptide(L)'
;MTKDSLFALLLSLPIGIVSGLYSSLVVTKYARFSELRREALRIIRSIDYIGDETHMTIREPRSLSSLALIASDLYGLGHRPAGDKVKSLYDIILGANRSVVSGAMVTHTYMAQHADWQRQVREIGPNKRIYLPWGWP
;
A
#
# COMPACT_ATOMS: atom_id res chain seq x y z
N MET A 1 21.22 -6.34 -48.22
CA MET A 1 21.35 -6.42 -46.75
C MET A 1 22.75 -6.93 -46.45
N THR A 2 23.64 -6.09 -45.94
CA THR A 2 25.03 -6.49 -45.67
C THR A 2 25.07 -7.41 -44.45
N LYS A 3 26.03 -8.35 -44.41
CA LYS A 3 26.17 -9.32 -43.31
C LYS A 3 26.28 -8.61 -41.95
N ASP A 4 26.83 -7.39 -41.95
CA ASP A 4 26.98 -6.53 -40.77
C ASP A 4 25.63 -6.06 -40.21
N SER A 5 24.64 -5.77 -41.07
CA SER A 5 23.29 -5.39 -40.63
C SER A 5 22.58 -6.56 -39.95
N LEU A 6 22.75 -7.78 -40.48
CA LEU A 6 22.16 -9.01 -39.92
C LEU A 6 22.78 -9.36 -38.56
N PHE A 7 24.09 -9.18 -38.43
CA PHE A 7 24.81 -9.40 -37.17
C PHE A 7 24.44 -8.37 -36.09
N ALA A 8 24.31 -7.09 -36.47
CA ALA A 8 23.83 -6.04 -35.58
C ALA A 8 22.38 -6.28 -35.09
N LEU A 9 21.52 -6.80 -35.96
CA LEU A 9 20.14 -7.18 -35.60
C LEU A 9 20.13 -8.36 -34.62
N LEU A 10 20.93 -9.40 -34.89
CA LEU A 10 21.10 -10.55 -33.99
C LEU A 10 21.65 -10.17 -32.61
N LEU A 11 22.52 -9.16 -32.53
CA LEU A 11 23.07 -8.67 -31.26
C LEU A 11 22.11 -7.75 -30.48
N SER A 12 21.36 -6.90 -31.20
CA SER A 12 20.44 -5.92 -30.57
C SER A 12 19.12 -6.54 -30.12
N LEU A 13 18.64 -7.59 -30.79
CA LEU A 13 17.35 -8.22 -30.51
C LEU A 13 17.28 -8.87 -29.11
N PRO A 14 18.28 -9.63 -28.63
CA PRO A 14 18.32 -10.15 -27.26
C PRO A 14 18.33 -9.03 -26.21
N ILE A 15 19.09 -7.95 -26.45
CA ILE A 15 19.18 -6.81 -25.55
C ILE A 15 17.82 -6.12 -25.40
N GLY A 16 17.13 -5.91 -26.53
CA GLY A 16 15.77 -5.34 -26.54
C GLY A 16 14.77 -6.21 -25.78
N ILE A 17 14.82 -7.53 -25.98
CA ILE A 17 13.94 -8.49 -25.27
C ILE A 17 14.21 -8.45 -23.76
N VAL A 18 15.47 -8.51 -23.33
CA VAL A 18 15.84 -8.49 -21.90
C VAL A 18 15.42 -7.19 -21.24
N SER A 19 15.64 -6.05 -21.90
CA SER A 19 15.21 -4.74 -21.39
C SER A 19 13.69 -4.62 -21.27
N GLY A 20 12.96 -5.14 -22.26
CA GLY A 20 11.50 -5.17 -22.25
C GLY A 20 10.93 -6.02 -21.11
N LEU A 21 11.47 -7.23 -20.95
CA LEU A 21 11.08 -8.15 -19.86
C LEU A 21 11.40 -7.58 -18.48
N TYR A 22 12.56 -6.96 -18.32
CA TYR A 22 12.92 -6.31 -17.06
C TYR A 22 11.98 -5.15 -16.73
N SER A 23 11.68 -4.30 -17.71
CA SER A 23 10.79 -3.15 -17.52
C SER A 23 9.38 -3.59 -17.15
N SER A 24 8.82 -4.60 -17.83
CA SER A 24 7.49 -5.12 -17.53
C SER A 24 7.41 -5.76 -16.14
N LEU A 25 8.48 -6.44 -15.71
CA LEU A 25 8.58 -7.02 -14.38
C LEU A 25 8.58 -5.95 -13.29
N VAL A 26 9.39 -4.89 -13.44
CA VAL A 26 9.43 -3.77 -12.47
C VAL A 26 8.08 -3.04 -12.41
N VAL A 27 7.48 -2.76 -13.58
CA VAL A 27 6.17 -2.10 -13.67
C VAL A 27 5.09 -2.93 -12.98
N THR A 28 5.06 -4.26 -13.21
CA THR A 28 4.08 -5.15 -12.57
C THR A 28 4.22 -5.16 -11.05
N LYS A 29 5.45 -5.27 -10.54
CA LYS A 29 5.70 -5.22 -9.09
C LYS A 29 5.21 -3.89 -8.50
N TYR A 30 5.54 -2.78 -9.15
CA TYR A 30 5.14 -1.45 -8.67
C TYR A 30 3.63 -1.23 -8.73
N ALA A 31 2.99 -1.72 -9.81
CA ALA A 31 1.54 -1.65 -9.97
C ALA A 31 0.83 -2.40 -8.83
N ARG A 32 1.28 -3.62 -8.51
CA ARG A 32 0.71 -4.41 -7.39
C ARG A 32 0.87 -3.72 -6.05
N PHE A 33 2.05 -3.15 -5.77
CA PHE A 33 2.25 -2.34 -4.57
C PHE A 33 1.31 -1.13 -4.53
N SER A 34 1.20 -0.38 -5.65
CA SER A 34 0.33 0.79 -5.72
C SER A 34 -1.14 0.44 -5.55
N GLU A 35 -1.57 -0.73 -6.02
CA GLU A 35 -2.93 -1.24 -5.84
C GLU A 35 -3.23 -1.44 -4.35
N LEU A 36 -2.39 -2.20 -3.65
CA LEU A 36 -2.50 -2.44 -2.21
C LEU A 36 -2.51 -1.14 -1.39
N ARG A 37 -1.64 -0.18 -1.73
CA ARG A 37 -1.61 1.14 -1.08
C ARG A 37 -2.91 1.91 -1.28
N ARG A 38 -3.48 1.88 -2.50
CA ARG A 38 -4.74 2.56 -2.82
C ARG A 38 -5.91 1.90 -2.09
N GLU A 39 -5.91 0.57 -2.00
CA GLU A 39 -6.93 -0.17 -1.27
C GLU A 39 -6.90 0.14 0.22
N ALA A 40 -5.71 0.15 0.84
CA ALA A 40 -5.55 0.58 2.22
C ALA A 40 -6.09 2.00 2.46
N LEU A 41 -5.76 2.94 1.56
CA LEU A 41 -6.27 4.31 1.64
C LEU A 41 -7.79 4.37 1.48
N ARG A 42 -8.37 3.54 0.61
CA ARG A 42 -9.82 3.47 0.42
C ARG A 42 -10.52 2.94 1.67
N ILE A 43 -9.97 1.92 2.31
CA ILE A 43 -10.49 1.38 3.57
C ILE A 43 -10.50 2.46 4.66
N ILE A 44 -9.38 3.15 4.86
CA ILE A 44 -9.29 4.23 5.86
C ILE A 44 -10.30 5.35 5.55
N ARG A 45 -10.42 5.74 4.28
CA ARG A 45 -11.42 6.75 3.85
C ARG A 45 -12.86 6.30 4.03
N SER A 46 -13.13 5.00 4.02
CA SER A 46 -14.48 4.45 4.22
C SER A 46 -14.89 4.34 5.69
N ILE A 47 -14.01 4.72 6.62
CA ILE A 47 -14.37 4.82 8.04
C ILE A 47 -15.30 6.02 8.20
N ASP A 48 -16.60 5.73 8.26
CA ASP A 48 -17.63 6.71 8.55
C ASP A 48 -17.84 6.84 10.06
N TYR A 49 -17.90 8.07 10.53
CA TYR A 49 -18.21 8.42 11.90
C TYR A 49 -19.27 9.52 11.91
N ILE A 50 -20.24 9.40 12.80
CA ILE A 50 -21.31 10.38 13.01
C ILE A 50 -21.27 10.72 14.49
N GLY A 51 -21.05 11.99 14.82
CA GLY A 51 -21.02 12.41 16.21
C GLY A 51 -21.15 13.91 16.41
N ASP A 52 -21.70 14.27 17.57
CA ASP A 52 -21.67 15.62 18.14
C ASP A 52 -20.41 15.78 19.02
N GLU A 53 -20.21 16.92 19.66
CA GLU A 53 -19.05 17.17 20.55
C GLU A 53 -18.96 16.16 21.71
N THR A 54 -20.08 15.57 22.13
CA THR A 54 -20.19 14.69 23.31
C THR A 54 -20.46 13.22 23.01
N HIS A 55 -20.99 12.88 21.83
CA HIS A 55 -21.33 11.50 21.47
C HIS A 55 -20.92 11.21 20.02
N MET A 56 -19.97 10.30 19.83
CA MET A 56 -19.54 9.82 18.51
C MET A 56 -19.84 8.34 18.34
N THR A 57 -20.54 8.01 17.26
CA THR A 57 -20.76 6.63 16.81
C THR A 57 -19.90 6.37 15.59
N ILE A 58 -19.04 5.35 15.69
CA ILE A 58 -18.25 4.88 14.55
C ILE A 58 -19.04 3.74 13.89
N ARG A 59 -19.27 3.86 12.59
CA ARG A 59 -19.66 2.70 11.79
C ARG A 59 -18.37 2.01 11.40
N GLU A 60 -17.97 1.01 12.20
CA GLU A 60 -16.77 0.26 11.91
C GLU A 60 -16.93 -0.41 10.53
N PRO A 61 -16.11 -0.05 9.53
CA PRO A 61 -16.28 -0.62 8.22
C PRO A 61 -15.89 -2.09 8.30
N ARG A 62 -16.74 -2.98 7.75
CA ARG A 62 -16.46 -4.43 7.68
C ARG A 62 -15.11 -4.75 7.04
N SER A 63 -14.54 -3.80 6.30
CA SER A 63 -13.26 -3.87 5.61
C SER A 63 -12.04 -3.50 6.47
N LEU A 64 -12.19 -3.11 7.74
CA LEU A 64 -11.01 -2.73 8.56
C LEU A 64 -10.04 -3.91 8.73
N SER A 65 -10.55 -5.13 8.88
CA SER A 65 -9.75 -6.37 8.92
C SER A 65 -8.97 -6.61 7.62
N SER A 66 -9.42 -6.06 6.48
CA SER A 66 -8.68 -6.14 5.23
C SER A 66 -7.35 -5.40 5.27
N LEU A 67 -7.15 -4.42 6.18
CA LEU A 67 -5.83 -3.80 6.37
C LEU A 67 -4.78 -4.83 6.85
N ALA A 68 -5.17 -5.76 7.72
CA ALA A 68 -4.26 -6.83 8.16
C ALA A 68 -3.89 -7.78 7.00
N LEU A 69 -4.84 -8.06 6.11
CA LEU A 69 -4.60 -8.85 4.89
C LEU A 69 -3.67 -8.11 3.92
N ILE A 70 -3.90 -6.80 3.71
CA ILE A 70 -3.03 -5.96 2.88
C ILE A 70 -1.60 -5.92 3.45
N ALA A 71 -1.45 -5.84 4.77
CA ALA A 71 -0.13 -5.93 5.41
C ALA A 71 0.56 -7.27 5.10
N SER A 72 -0.20 -8.37 5.18
CA SER A 72 0.28 -9.71 4.80
C SER A 72 0.73 -9.78 3.34
N ASP A 73 -0.06 -9.24 2.41
CA ASP A 73 0.29 -9.18 1.00
C ASP A 73 1.55 -8.34 0.76
N LEU A 74 1.71 -7.22 1.47
CA LEU A 74 2.92 -6.40 1.40
C LEU A 74 4.15 -7.17 1.92
N TYR A 75 4.02 -7.98 2.96
CA TYR A 75 5.10 -8.89 3.38
C TYR A 75 5.43 -9.91 2.30
N GLY A 76 4.40 -10.53 1.71
CA GLY A 76 4.53 -11.48 0.60
C GLY A 76 5.10 -10.89 -0.69
N LEU A 77 5.14 -9.56 -0.83
CA LEU A 77 5.81 -8.84 -1.92
C LEU A 77 7.19 -8.31 -1.54
N GLY A 78 7.67 -8.56 -0.32
CA GLY A 78 8.97 -8.10 0.16
C GLY A 78 8.98 -6.62 0.59
N HIS A 79 7.81 -6.02 0.72
CA HIS A 79 7.60 -4.65 1.20
C HIS A 79 7.40 -4.61 2.71
N ARG A 80 8.31 -5.24 3.47
CA ARG A 80 8.21 -5.31 4.94
C ARG A 80 7.94 -3.97 5.64
N PRO A 81 8.67 -2.88 5.35
CA PRO A 81 8.40 -1.60 5.99
C PRO A 81 6.99 -1.05 5.69
N ALA A 82 6.46 -1.33 4.50
CA ALA A 82 5.10 -0.95 4.13
C ALA A 82 4.07 -1.82 4.87
N GLY A 83 4.30 -3.13 4.94
CA GLY A 83 3.46 -4.05 5.71
C GLY A 83 3.41 -3.68 7.19
N ASP A 84 4.56 -3.38 7.79
CA ASP A 84 4.67 -2.95 9.20
C ASP A 84 3.85 -1.68 9.45
N LYS A 85 3.94 -0.71 8.53
CA LYS A 85 3.21 0.55 8.64
C LYS A 85 1.69 0.36 8.47
N VAL A 86 1.24 -0.47 7.54
CA VAL A 86 -0.18 -0.80 7.38
C VAL A 86 -0.72 -1.57 8.58
N LYS A 87 0.05 -2.54 9.11
CA LYS A 87 -0.33 -3.29 10.32
C LYS A 87 -0.43 -2.36 11.53
N SER A 88 0.56 -1.47 11.72
CA SER A 88 0.55 -0.47 12.79
C SER A 88 -0.68 0.42 12.71
N LEU A 89 -1.03 0.90 11.50
CA LEU A 89 -2.26 1.67 11.29
C LEU A 89 -3.52 0.88 11.64
N TYR A 90 -3.60 -0.41 11.28
CA TYR A 90 -4.70 -1.26 11.69
C TYR A 90 -4.85 -1.32 13.23
N ASP A 91 -3.74 -1.56 13.93
CA ASP A 91 -3.72 -1.65 15.40
C ASP A 91 -4.11 -0.29 16.04
N ILE A 92 -3.64 0.83 15.50
CA ILE A 92 -3.96 2.20 15.96
C ILE A 92 -5.45 2.51 15.74
N ILE A 93 -5.99 2.25 14.55
CA ILE A 93 -7.39 2.52 14.23
C ILE A 93 -8.31 1.68 15.13
N LEU A 94 -7.98 0.41 15.33
CA LEU A 94 -8.75 -0.47 16.22
C LEU A 94 -8.74 0.05 17.66
N GLY A 95 -7.59 0.55 18.15
CA GLY A 95 -7.48 1.18 19.46
C GLY A 95 -8.30 2.48 19.58
N ALA A 96 -8.26 3.33 18.54
CA ALA A 96 -9.04 4.56 18.48
C ALA A 96 -10.55 4.26 18.47
N ASN A 97 -10.99 3.29 17.67
CA ASN A 97 -12.39 2.85 17.62
C ASN A 97 -12.89 2.41 19.00
N ARG A 98 -12.11 1.58 19.71
CA ARG A 98 -12.45 1.15 21.08
C ARG A 98 -12.53 2.31 22.05
N SER A 99 -11.60 3.26 21.96
CA SER A 99 -11.55 4.44 22.83
C SER A 99 -12.79 5.31 22.66
N VAL A 100 -13.25 5.48 21.41
CA VAL A 100 -14.48 6.20 21.11
C VAL A 100 -15.71 5.49 21.65
N VAL A 101 -15.82 4.17 21.45
CA VAL A 101 -16.96 3.39 21.98
C VAL A 101 -17.03 3.46 23.51
N SER A 102 -15.88 3.53 24.19
CA SER A 102 -15.82 3.72 25.65
C SER A 102 -16.05 5.16 26.13
N GLY A 103 -16.24 6.12 25.22
CA GLY A 103 -16.39 7.54 25.55
C GLY A 103 -15.09 8.23 25.99
N ALA A 104 -13.94 7.58 25.85
CA ALA A 104 -12.64 8.07 26.31
C ALA A 104 -11.93 9.00 25.29
N MET A 105 -12.51 9.21 24.10
CA MET A 105 -11.91 10.00 23.03
C MET A 105 -12.89 11.04 22.48
N VAL A 106 -12.40 12.29 22.41
CA VAL A 106 -13.14 13.45 21.88
C VAL A 106 -13.17 13.41 20.35
N THR A 107 -14.31 13.78 19.75
CA THR A 107 -14.56 13.78 18.30
C THR A 107 -13.45 14.47 17.50
N HIS A 108 -13.01 15.66 17.90
CA HIS A 108 -11.96 16.42 17.20
C HIS A 108 -10.62 15.66 17.13
N THR A 109 -10.24 14.95 18.20
CA THR A 109 -9.00 14.15 18.24
C THR A 109 -9.07 13.00 17.24
N TYR A 110 -10.22 12.34 17.14
CA TYR A 110 -10.42 11.27 16.18
C TYR A 110 -10.36 11.78 14.72
N MET A 111 -10.96 12.94 14.43
CA MET A 111 -10.90 13.56 13.10
C MET A 111 -9.45 13.89 12.68
N ALA A 112 -8.67 14.46 13.61
CA ALA A 112 -7.27 14.76 13.38
C ALA A 112 -6.45 13.48 13.13
N GLN A 113 -6.69 12.43 13.93
CA GLN A 113 -6.06 11.13 13.74
C GLN A 113 -6.45 10.50 12.40
N HIS A 114 -7.72 10.59 12.00
CA HIS A 114 -8.22 10.07 10.72
C HIS A 114 -7.53 10.71 9.53
N ALA A 115 -7.35 12.04 9.55
CA ALA A 115 -6.59 12.74 8.53
C ALA A 115 -5.11 12.31 8.50
N ASP A 116 -4.50 12.11 9.67
CA ASP A 116 -3.12 11.65 9.76
C ASP A 116 -2.95 10.20 9.26
N TRP A 117 -3.87 9.28 9.56
CA TRP A 117 -3.84 7.92 9.03
C TRP A 117 -3.84 7.91 7.50
N GLN A 118 -4.68 8.75 6.88
CA GLN A 118 -4.71 8.89 5.43
C GLN A 118 -3.39 9.44 4.87
N ARG A 119 -2.76 10.38 5.57
CA ARG A 119 -1.44 10.93 5.21
C ARG A 119 -0.37 9.84 5.30
N GLN A 120 -0.33 9.12 6.41
CA GLN A 120 0.63 8.05 6.65
C GLN A 120 0.60 6.97 5.56
N VAL A 121 -0.59 6.58 5.07
CA VAL A 121 -0.72 5.63 3.94
C VAL A 121 -0.21 6.21 2.62
N ARG A 122 -0.47 7.50 2.34
CA ARG A 122 0.01 8.14 1.10
C ARG A 122 1.53 8.22 1.02
N GLU A 123 2.18 8.36 2.18
CA GLU A 123 3.63 8.41 2.32
C GLU A 123 4.29 7.02 2.30
N ILE A 124 3.51 5.92 2.28
CA ILE A 124 4.09 4.58 2.12
C ILE A 124 4.69 4.47 0.72
N GLY A 125 6.01 4.28 0.71
CA GLY A 125 6.79 4.00 -0.49
C GLY A 125 7.07 2.51 -0.65
N PRO A 126 7.33 2.06 -1.89
CA PRO A 126 7.77 0.70 -2.13
C PRO A 126 9.17 0.47 -1.57
N ASN A 127 9.49 -0.78 -1.26
CA ASN A 127 10.87 -1.16 -0.98
C ASN A 127 11.72 -1.01 -2.25
N LYS A 128 12.90 -0.39 -2.14
CA LYS A 128 13.85 -0.18 -3.25
C LYS A 128 14.30 -1.49 -3.91
N ARG A 129 14.17 -2.63 -3.22
CA ARG A 129 14.43 -3.98 -3.79
C ARG A 129 13.56 -4.30 -5.01
N ILE A 130 12.49 -3.54 -5.26
CA ILE A 130 11.63 -3.70 -6.44
C ILE A 130 12.37 -3.53 -7.77
N TYR A 131 13.46 -2.76 -7.79
CA TYR A 131 14.29 -2.51 -8.96
C TYR A 131 15.34 -3.61 -9.20
N LEU A 132 15.40 -4.64 -8.35
CA LEU A 132 16.32 -5.74 -8.61
C LEU A 132 15.65 -6.78 -9.53
N PRO A 133 16.32 -7.19 -10.61
CA PRO A 133 15.83 -8.23 -11.51
C PRO A 133 15.70 -9.59 -10.81
N TRP A 134 16.54 -9.84 -9.81
CA TRP A 134 16.51 -11.00 -8.92
C TRP A 134 16.01 -10.57 -7.53
N GLY A 135 15.02 -11.31 -7.01
CA GLY A 135 14.34 -10.98 -5.75
C GLY A 135 12.84 -10.90 -5.93
N TRP A 136 12.19 -12.06 -5.90
CA TRP A 136 10.94 -12.19 -5.14
C TRP A 136 11.33 -12.46 -3.68
N PRO A 137 10.49 -12.12 -2.68
CA PRO A 137 10.70 -12.62 -1.33
C PRO A 137 10.54 -14.14 -1.26
#